data_AF-A0A8D0Q4H7-F1
#
_entry.id   AF-A0A8D0Q4H7-F1
#
_cell.length_a   1.000
_cell.length_b   1.000
_cell.length_c   1.000
_cell.angle_alpha   90.00
_cell.angle_beta   90.00
_cell.angle_gamma   90.00
#
_symmetry.space_group_name_H-M   'P 1'
#
loop_
_entity.id
_entity.type
_entity.pdbx_description
1 polymer ?
#
loop_
_entity_poly.entity_id
_entity_poly.type
_entity_poly.pdbx_seq_one_letter_code
_entity_poly.pdbx_strand_id
1 'polypeptide(L)'
;MSPEDGWKEDLCRKHGKKLLLLCREDREVFCLLCEKTQEHRDHHLCLIRDAAKECQEMLQAALRRLQKEQQKAEELEADIREQRTSCKYQMQTERQRIRSEFNQLRCILDCEERRELQKLEEEERKTLDNLAAAEAELVQQTWLLKDLISDLECRREWPTQELLQDTSGTMKWGEIWTLRKPKLVSKKLRRVFRAPDLGAMLQAQRELTHVQCYWEDITLDPFNLNLNLVLSEDQRQVISVPIWPVKCYNYGVLGSQCFSSGKHYWEVDVSKKTAWVLGVYCRTRSCTAELALGRGAEHQNAHAIYRPQCGYWVIGLKNAFKYKAFEDASTCDLNVLTLSGAVPPLRVGVFLDCEAGTVSFFNVTNYGSLIYRFSKCSFSQNVYPYFNPWNCPAPMTLCPPSS
;
A
#
# COMPACT_ATOMS: atom_id res chain seq x y z
N MET A 1 -0.17 -8.04 -82.26
CA MET A 1 -1.29 -8.39 -83.15
C MET A 1 -2.07 -7.11 -83.43
N SER A 2 -2.56 -6.99 -84.64
CA SER A 2 -2.85 -5.76 -85.41
C SER A 2 -3.85 -4.78 -84.78
N PRO A 3 -3.73 -3.46 -85.06
CA PRO A 3 -4.64 -2.42 -84.57
C PRO A 3 -5.80 -2.20 -85.54
N GLU A 4 -6.61 -3.22 -85.79
CA GLU A 4 -7.78 -3.11 -86.66
C GLU A 4 -8.91 -3.95 -86.10
N ASP A 5 -9.68 -3.40 -85.15
CA ASP A 5 -11.03 -3.84 -84.79
C ASP A 5 -11.65 -2.85 -83.79
N GLY A 6 -11.84 -1.60 -84.24
CA GLY A 6 -12.19 -0.50 -83.33
C GLY A 6 -13.34 0.41 -83.78
N TRP A 7 -14.26 0.00 -84.65
CA TRP A 7 -15.30 0.94 -85.15
C TRP A 7 -16.65 0.31 -85.54
N LYS A 8 -17.17 -0.69 -84.80
CA LYS A 8 -18.53 -1.20 -85.04
C LYS A 8 -19.52 -1.11 -83.85
N GLU A 9 -19.10 -0.63 -82.67
CA GLU A 9 -20.01 -0.51 -81.51
C GLU A 9 -20.49 0.92 -81.20
N ASP A 10 -19.94 1.95 -81.85
CA ASP A 10 -20.32 3.34 -81.58
C ASP A 10 -21.53 3.84 -82.39
N LEU A 11 -22.32 2.96 -83.05
CA LEU A 11 -23.44 3.36 -83.91
C LEU A 11 -24.79 2.99 -83.29
N CYS A 12 -25.72 3.94 -83.27
CA CYS A 12 -27.08 3.74 -82.80
C CYS A 12 -27.82 2.72 -83.66
N ARG A 13 -28.35 1.67 -83.04
CA ARG A 13 -29.10 0.60 -83.73
C ARG A 13 -30.36 1.09 -84.46
N LYS A 14 -31.01 2.16 -83.97
CA LYS A 14 -32.22 2.75 -84.58
C LYS A 14 -31.91 3.73 -85.72
N HIS A 15 -30.77 4.42 -85.69
CA HIS A 15 -30.49 5.56 -86.59
C HIS A 15 -29.18 5.47 -87.39
N GLY A 16 -28.32 4.47 -87.14
CA GLY A 16 -27.02 4.30 -87.81
C GLY A 16 -26.05 5.48 -87.61
N LYS A 17 -26.29 6.35 -86.62
CA LYS A 17 -25.48 7.52 -86.28
C LYS A 17 -24.61 7.27 -85.05
N LYS A 18 -23.49 7.98 -84.92
CA LYS A 18 -22.59 7.86 -83.77
C LYS A 18 -23.29 8.13 -82.45
N LEU A 19 -23.06 7.26 -81.48
CA LEU A 19 -23.44 7.41 -80.07
C LEU A 19 -22.54 8.48 -79.48
N LEU A 20 -23.13 9.57 -79.01
CA LEU A 20 -22.38 10.75 -78.54
C LEU A 20 -22.88 11.26 -77.19
N LEU A 21 -24.07 10.85 -76.77
CA LEU A 21 -24.75 11.31 -75.56
C LEU A 21 -24.93 10.15 -74.58
N LEU A 22 -24.83 10.44 -73.29
CA LEU A 22 -25.06 9.54 -72.16
C LEU A 22 -26.22 10.09 -71.30
N CYS A 23 -27.16 9.21 -70.94
CA CYS A 23 -28.22 9.49 -69.97
C CYS A 23 -27.65 9.18 -68.58
N ARG A 24 -27.65 10.15 -67.66
CA ARG A 24 -27.07 9.96 -66.33
C ARG A 24 -27.88 9.00 -65.46
N GLU A 25 -29.20 9.01 -65.61
CA GLU A 25 -30.15 8.20 -64.85
C GLU A 25 -30.13 6.74 -65.31
N ASP A 26 -30.18 6.51 -66.62
CA ASP A 26 -30.27 5.17 -67.21
C ASP A 26 -28.89 4.54 -67.48
N ARG A 27 -27.81 5.34 -67.43
CA ARG A 27 -26.44 4.96 -67.83
C ARG A 27 -26.33 4.37 -69.25
N GLU A 28 -27.25 4.75 -70.12
CA GLU A 28 -27.28 4.32 -71.52
C GLU A 28 -26.74 5.40 -72.47
N VAL A 29 -26.08 4.95 -73.54
CA VAL A 29 -25.51 5.82 -74.59
C VAL A 29 -26.39 5.84 -75.83
N PHE A 30 -26.62 7.02 -76.40
CA PHE A 30 -27.50 7.22 -77.55
C PHE A 30 -26.96 8.28 -78.52
N CYS A 31 -27.57 8.38 -79.71
CA CYS A 31 -27.20 9.37 -80.74
C CYS A 31 -28.08 10.63 -80.67
N LEU A 32 -27.63 11.73 -81.28
CA LEU A 32 -28.35 13.02 -81.33
C LEU A 32 -29.78 12.96 -81.88
N LEU A 33 -30.15 11.91 -82.63
CA LEU A 33 -31.51 11.75 -83.14
C LEU A 33 -32.44 11.08 -82.12
N CYS A 34 -31.89 10.27 -81.20
CA CYS A 34 -32.65 9.67 -80.09
C CYS A 34 -33.01 10.70 -79.01
N GLU A 35 -32.29 11.80 -78.88
CA GLU A 35 -32.64 12.90 -77.96
C GLU A 35 -34.05 13.47 -78.25
N LYS A 36 -34.49 13.41 -79.50
CA LYS A 36 -35.79 13.93 -79.93
C LYS A 36 -36.96 12.99 -79.62
N THR A 37 -36.71 11.74 -79.23
CA THR A 37 -37.78 10.81 -78.83
C THR A 37 -38.24 11.12 -77.41
N GLN A 38 -39.51 10.84 -77.13
CA GLN A 38 -40.17 11.19 -75.86
C GLN A 38 -39.61 10.40 -74.66
N GLU A 39 -38.78 9.38 -74.90
CA GLU A 39 -38.24 8.42 -73.92
C GLU A 39 -37.20 9.05 -72.96
N HIS A 40 -36.48 10.11 -73.34
CA HIS A 40 -35.43 10.73 -72.51
C HIS A 40 -35.54 12.26 -72.39
N ARG A 41 -36.71 12.84 -72.68
CA ARG A 41 -36.92 14.30 -72.70
C ARG A 41 -36.69 14.97 -71.34
N ASP A 42 -36.94 14.25 -70.25
CA ASP A 42 -36.85 14.76 -68.89
C ASP A 42 -35.57 14.29 -68.16
N HIS A 43 -34.66 13.57 -68.85
CA HIS A 43 -33.43 13.03 -68.27
C HIS A 43 -32.22 13.95 -68.52
N HIS A 44 -31.20 13.86 -67.67
CA HIS A 44 -30.00 14.68 -67.81
C HIS A 44 -29.01 14.04 -68.78
N LEU A 45 -28.93 14.63 -69.97
CA LEU A 45 -28.08 14.18 -71.06
C LEU A 45 -26.75 14.93 -71.07
N CYS A 46 -25.65 14.22 -71.27
CA CYS A 46 -24.32 14.80 -71.39
C CYS A 46 -23.51 14.11 -72.49
N LEU A 47 -22.50 14.80 -73.05
CA LEU A 47 -21.63 14.17 -74.04
C LEU A 47 -20.81 13.07 -73.37
N ILE A 48 -20.68 11.91 -74.04
CA ILE A 48 -19.90 10.77 -73.55
C ILE A 48 -18.47 11.19 -73.22
N ARG A 49 -17.87 12.09 -74.02
CA ARG A 49 -16.52 12.64 -73.76
C ARG A 49 -16.45 13.40 -72.44
N ASP A 50 -17.48 14.19 -72.13
CA ASP A 50 -17.51 15.03 -70.94
C ASP A 50 -17.84 14.19 -69.69
N ALA A 51 -18.75 13.21 -69.82
CA ALA A 51 -19.03 12.22 -68.78
C ALA A 51 -17.82 11.30 -68.49
N ALA A 52 -17.07 10.90 -69.53
CA ALA A 52 -15.84 10.13 -69.37
C ALA A 52 -14.76 10.95 -68.66
N LYS A 53 -14.64 12.24 -69.00
CA LYS A 53 -13.72 13.16 -68.32
C LYS A 53 -14.09 13.35 -66.85
N GLU A 54 -15.36 13.58 -66.54
CA GLU A 54 -15.87 13.69 -65.17
C GLU A 54 -15.64 12.37 -64.37
N CYS A 55 -15.89 11.21 -64.98
CA CYS A 55 -15.59 9.91 -64.39
C CYS A 55 -14.09 9.73 -64.13
N GLN A 56 -13.24 10.14 -65.06
CA GLN A 56 -11.78 10.11 -64.92
C GLN A 56 -11.31 11.04 -63.79
N GLU A 57 -11.89 12.23 -63.66
CA GLU A 57 -11.62 13.18 -62.58
C GLU A 57 -12.06 12.63 -61.21
N MET A 58 -13.24 12.01 -61.13
CA MET A 58 -13.73 11.32 -59.93
C MET A 58 -12.83 10.16 -59.53
N LEU A 59 -12.39 9.33 -60.48
CA LEU A 59 -11.46 8.23 -60.24
C LEU A 59 -10.11 8.75 -59.74
N GLN A 60 -9.57 9.81 -60.33
CA GLN A 60 -8.34 10.44 -59.86
C GLN A 60 -8.50 11.03 -58.44
N ALA A 61 -9.65 11.65 -58.14
CA ALA A 61 -9.95 12.15 -56.81
C ALA A 61 -10.04 11.02 -55.77
N ALA A 62 -10.71 9.91 -56.12
CA ALA A 62 -10.80 8.73 -55.28
C ALA A 62 -9.43 8.08 -55.05
N LEU A 63 -8.60 7.95 -56.09
CA LEU A 63 -7.23 7.45 -55.99
C LEU A 63 -6.38 8.32 -55.04
N ARG A 64 -6.40 9.65 -55.21
CA ARG A 64 -5.68 10.56 -54.31
C ARG A 64 -6.15 10.44 -52.86
N ARG A 65 -7.45 10.27 -52.63
CA ARG A 65 -8.00 10.06 -51.28
C ARG A 65 -7.49 8.74 -50.68
N LEU A 66 -7.57 7.65 -51.44
CA LEU A 66 -7.13 6.33 -50.97
C LEU A 66 -5.63 6.28 -50.71
N GLN A 67 -4.80 6.95 -51.52
CA GLN A 67 -3.37 7.09 -51.27
C GLN A 67 -3.06 7.83 -49.97
N LYS A 68 -3.82 8.87 -49.63
CA LYS A 68 -3.70 9.56 -48.33
C LYS A 68 -4.09 8.65 -47.16
N GLU A 69 -5.17 7.87 -47.31
CA GLU A 69 -5.57 6.91 -46.26
C GLU A 69 -4.55 5.77 -46.10
N GLN A 70 -3.93 5.32 -47.20
CA GLN A 70 -2.82 4.36 -47.14
C GLN A 70 -1.63 4.92 -46.35
N GLN A 71 -1.22 6.17 -46.61
CA GLN A 71 -0.13 6.80 -45.87
C GLN A 71 -0.43 6.91 -44.37
N LYS A 72 -1.67 7.29 -43.99
CA LYS A 72 -2.09 7.30 -42.58
C LYS A 72 -2.04 5.91 -41.95
N ALA A 73 -2.40 4.87 -42.70
CA ALA A 73 -2.35 3.50 -42.20
C ALA A 73 -0.89 3.06 -41.94
N GLU A 74 0.04 3.44 -42.81
CA GLU A 74 1.48 3.18 -42.63
C GLU A 74 2.04 3.94 -41.42
N GLU A 75 1.64 5.20 -41.20
CA GLU A 75 1.99 5.98 -40.01
C GLU A 75 1.46 5.33 -38.72
N LEU A 76 0.18 4.95 -38.68
CA LEU A 76 -0.42 4.25 -37.53
C LEU A 76 0.26 2.89 -37.28
N GLU A 77 0.65 2.17 -38.34
CA GLU A 77 1.38 0.92 -38.19
C GLU A 77 2.76 1.13 -37.55
N ALA A 78 3.46 2.19 -37.95
CA ALA A 78 4.75 2.58 -37.35
C ALA A 78 4.58 2.92 -35.86
N ASP A 79 3.57 3.73 -35.51
CA ASP A 79 3.25 4.08 -34.12
C ASP A 79 2.95 2.84 -33.27
N ILE A 80 2.15 1.90 -33.79
CA ILE A 80 1.84 0.64 -33.09
C ILE A 80 3.11 -0.21 -32.90
N ARG A 81 4.00 -0.28 -33.91
CA ARG A 81 5.27 -1.00 -33.81
C ARG A 81 6.21 -0.35 -32.77
N GLU A 82 6.24 0.97 -32.70
CA GLU A 82 7.00 1.71 -31.69
C GLU A 82 6.43 1.43 -30.29
N GLN A 83 5.12 1.60 -30.10
CA GLN A 83 4.44 1.31 -28.82
C GLN A 83 4.70 -0.14 -28.36
N ARG A 84 4.65 -1.11 -29.28
CA ARG A 84 4.96 -2.51 -28.99
C ARG A 84 6.40 -2.69 -28.51
N THR A 85 7.34 -1.98 -29.13
CA THR A 85 8.77 -2.07 -28.79
C THR A 85 9.05 -1.39 -27.46
N SER A 86 8.46 -0.21 -27.23
CA SER A 86 8.50 0.54 -25.97
C SER A 86 7.92 -0.28 -24.82
N CYS A 87 6.74 -0.89 -25.00
CA CYS A 87 6.13 -1.78 -24.02
C CYS A 87 7.04 -2.99 -23.69
N LYS A 88 7.63 -3.65 -24.69
CA LYS A 88 8.59 -4.74 -24.46
C LYS A 88 9.81 -4.28 -23.64
N TYR A 89 10.34 -3.10 -23.94
CA TYR A 89 11.47 -2.52 -23.21
C TYR A 89 11.09 -2.23 -21.76
N GLN A 90 9.97 -1.54 -21.53
CA GLN A 90 9.46 -1.24 -20.19
C GLN A 90 9.27 -2.51 -19.35
N MET A 91 8.63 -3.54 -19.92
CA MET A 91 8.44 -4.83 -19.23
C MET A 91 9.77 -5.53 -18.91
N GLN A 92 10.77 -5.41 -19.79
CA GLN A 92 12.08 -6.01 -19.55
C GLN A 92 12.85 -5.27 -18.45
N THR A 93 12.81 -3.94 -18.47
CA THR A 93 13.41 -3.08 -17.43
C THR A 93 12.78 -3.38 -16.07
N GLU A 94 11.45 -3.47 -16.00
CA GLU A 94 10.77 -3.78 -14.73
C GLU A 94 11.08 -5.20 -14.24
N ARG A 95 11.20 -6.19 -15.13
CA ARG A 95 11.67 -7.54 -14.76
C ARG A 95 13.07 -7.51 -14.16
N GLN A 96 13.98 -6.73 -14.72
CA GLN A 96 15.34 -6.58 -14.19
C GLN A 96 15.33 -5.88 -12.83
N ARG A 97 14.51 -4.84 -12.68
CA ARG A 97 14.32 -4.12 -11.41
C ARG A 97 13.82 -5.05 -10.32
N ILE A 98 12.73 -5.79 -10.56
CA ILE A 98 12.19 -6.78 -9.61
C ILE A 98 13.28 -7.77 -9.19
N ARG A 99 14.02 -8.34 -10.15
CA ARG A 99 15.11 -9.28 -9.83
C ARG A 99 16.21 -8.64 -8.97
N SER A 100 16.58 -7.39 -9.26
CA SER A 100 17.57 -6.63 -8.48
C SER A 100 17.10 -6.41 -7.04
N GLU A 101 15.88 -5.90 -6.85
CA GLU A 101 15.28 -5.65 -5.52
C GLU A 101 15.26 -6.95 -4.68
N PHE A 102 14.82 -8.07 -5.26
CA PHE A 102 14.82 -9.36 -4.56
C PHE A 102 16.23 -9.87 -4.22
N ASN A 103 17.22 -9.62 -5.08
CA ASN A 103 18.61 -9.96 -4.75
C ASN A 103 19.14 -9.11 -3.61
N GLN A 104 18.81 -7.82 -3.55
CA GLN A 104 19.16 -6.96 -2.42
C GLN A 104 18.54 -7.47 -1.11
N LEU A 105 17.25 -7.85 -1.13
CA LEU A 105 16.59 -8.44 0.03
C LEU A 105 17.28 -9.73 0.51
N ARG A 106 17.67 -10.62 -0.41
CA ARG A 106 18.45 -11.83 -0.06
C ARG A 106 19.77 -11.47 0.61
N CYS A 107 20.52 -10.52 0.05
CA CYS A 107 21.78 -10.08 0.64
C CYS A 107 21.59 -9.50 2.06
N ILE A 108 20.50 -8.78 2.32
CA ILE A 108 20.17 -8.28 3.66
C ILE A 108 19.93 -9.45 4.62
N LEU A 109 19.15 -10.45 4.20
CA LEU A 109 18.86 -11.64 5.01
C LEU A 109 20.12 -12.47 5.29
N ASP A 110 20.99 -12.67 4.29
CA ASP A 110 22.26 -13.38 4.45
C ASP A 110 23.22 -12.61 5.39
N CYS A 111 23.19 -11.28 5.37
CA CYS A 111 23.95 -10.44 6.31
C CYS A 111 23.38 -10.54 7.74
N GLU A 112 22.05 -10.55 7.87
CA GLU A 112 21.35 -10.69 9.14
C GLU A 112 21.67 -12.04 9.80
N GLU A 113 21.55 -13.12 9.03
CA GLU A 113 21.88 -14.49 9.48
C GLU A 113 23.33 -14.57 9.98
N ARG A 114 24.30 -14.14 9.16
CA ARG A 114 25.72 -14.15 9.54
C ARG A 114 25.99 -13.37 10.82
N ARG A 115 25.33 -12.23 11.00
CA ARG A 115 25.50 -11.39 12.19
C ARG A 115 24.95 -12.08 13.44
N GLU A 116 23.79 -12.72 13.36
CA GLU A 116 23.22 -13.42 14.51
C GLU A 116 24.00 -14.70 14.86
N LEU A 117 24.51 -15.43 13.86
CA LEU A 117 25.43 -16.56 14.08
C LEU A 117 26.73 -16.12 14.75
N GLN A 118 27.35 -15.03 14.28
CA GLN A 118 28.58 -14.51 14.87
C GLN A 118 28.40 -14.10 16.34
N LYS A 119 27.23 -13.55 16.72
CA LYS A 119 26.92 -13.25 18.12
C LYS A 119 26.83 -14.52 18.97
N LEU A 120 26.30 -15.60 18.41
CA LEU A 120 26.19 -16.89 19.08
C LEU A 120 27.57 -17.53 19.29
N GLU A 121 28.41 -17.53 18.24
CA GLU A 121 29.80 -18.00 18.31
C GLU A 121 30.61 -17.24 19.37
N GLU A 122 30.41 -15.92 19.47
CA GLU A 122 31.08 -15.10 20.48
C GLU A 122 30.62 -15.44 21.92
N GLU A 123 29.33 -15.71 22.11
CA GLU A 123 28.79 -16.14 23.41
C GLU A 123 29.29 -17.55 23.79
N GLU A 124 29.35 -18.46 22.83
CA GLU A 124 29.93 -19.80 22.99
C GLU A 124 31.39 -19.72 23.38
N ARG A 125 32.22 -18.98 22.62
CA ARG A 125 33.65 -18.78 22.89
C ARG A 125 33.89 -18.27 24.31
N LYS A 126 33.19 -17.19 24.71
CA LYS A 126 33.29 -16.65 26.07
C LYS A 126 32.90 -17.66 27.14
N THR A 127 31.91 -18.50 26.87
CA THR A 127 31.48 -19.53 27.81
C THR A 127 32.54 -20.62 27.94
N LEU A 128 33.11 -21.08 26.82
CA LEU A 128 34.19 -22.07 26.80
C LEU A 128 35.47 -21.56 27.48
N ASP A 129 35.88 -20.32 27.21
CA ASP A 129 37.07 -19.73 27.84
C ASP A 129 36.93 -19.66 29.37
N ASN A 130 35.74 -19.27 29.86
CA ASN A 130 35.45 -19.26 31.30
C ASN A 130 35.47 -20.66 31.92
N LEU A 131 34.98 -21.68 31.19
CA LEU A 131 35.01 -23.07 31.65
C LEU A 131 36.44 -23.61 31.68
N ALA A 132 37.24 -23.34 30.65
CA ALA A 132 38.64 -23.74 30.60
C ALA A 132 39.47 -23.11 31.74
N ALA A 133 39.22 -21.83 32.06
CA ALA A 133 39.84 -21.17 33.19
C ALA A 133 39.45 -21.81 34.54
N ALA A 134 38.16 -22.14 34.72
CA ALA A 134 37.68 -22.82 35.92
C ALA A 134 38.25 -24.24 36.07
N GLU A 135 38.41 -24.96 34.96
CA GLU A 135 39.05 -26.28 34.93
C GLU A 135 40.54 -26.18 35.31
N ALA A 136 41.27 -25.23 34.72
CA ALA A 136 42.68 -24.99 35.06
C ALA A 136 42.87 -24.65 36.55
N GLU A 137 41.99 -23.83 37.12
CA GLU A 137 41.98 -23.53 38.56
C GLU A 137 41.80 -24.81 39.42
N LEU A 138 40.89 -25.70 39.03
CA LEU A 138 40.67 -26.97 39.73
C LEU A 138 41.86 -27.92 39.60
N VAL A 139 42.49 -28.00 38.43
CA VAL A 139 43.69 -28.81 38.22
C VAL A 139 44.81 -28.33 39.13
N GLN A 140 45.02 -27.01 39.22
CA GLN A 140 46.03 -26.43 40.11
C GLN A 140 45.73 -26.72 41.59
N GLN A 141 44.48 -26.54 42.03
CA GLN A 141 44.08 -26.86 43.41
C GLN A 141 44.24 -28.35 43.72
N THR A 142 43.93 -29.23 42.76
CA THR A 142 44.07 -30.68 42.92
C THR A 142 45.53 -31.09 43.04
N TRP A 143 46.44 -30.45 42.28
CA TRP A 143 47.87 -30.69 42.39
C TRP A 143 48.41 -30.28 43.76
N LEU A 144 48.08 -29.07 44.23
CA LEU A 144 48.45 -28.60 45.57
C LEU A 144 47.93 -29.51 46.69
N LEU A 145 46.69 -29.99 46.53
CA LEU A 145 46.10 -30.93 47.48
C LEU A 145 46.83 -32.28 47.49
N LYS A 146 47.20 -32.82 46.32
CA LYS A 146 47.97 -34.07 46.22
C LYS A 146 49.34 -33.93 46.89
N ASP A 147 50.03 -32.83 46.63
CA ASP A 147 51.34 -32.54 47.23
C ASP A 147 51.24 -32.46 48.76
N LEU A 148 50.23 -31.74 49.28
CA LEU A 148 49.96 -31.65 50.71
C LEU A 148 49.62 -33.03 51.33
N ILE A 149 48.83 -33.85 50.65
CA ILE A 149 48.52 -35.22 51.11
C ILE A 149 49.81 -36.04 51.19
N SER A 150 50.66 -36.00 50.15
CA SER A 150 51.91 -36.74 50.13
C SER A 150 52.91 -36.26 51.20
N ASP A 151 53.01 -34.96 51.46
CA ASP A 151 53.85 -34.41 52.55
C ASP A 151 53.35 -34.90 53.92
N LEU A 152 52.03 -34.89 54.16
CA LEU A 152 51.44 -35.41 55.39
C LEU A 152 51.61 -36.93 55.55
N GLU A 153 51.49 -37.71 54.47
CA GLU A 153 51.74 -39.15 54.47
C GLU A 153 53.21 -39.47 54.78
N CYS A 154 54.16 -38.71 54.23
CA CYS A 154 55.58 -38.88 54.52
C CYS A 154 55.88 -38.59 56.00
N ARG A 155 55.36 -37.48 56.53
CA ARG A 155 55.55 -37.08 57.94
C ARG A 155 54.92 -38.05 58.92
N ARG A 156 53.84 -38.74 58.54
CA ARG A 156 53.23 -39.78 59.39
C ARG A 156 54.22 -40.89 59.74
N GLU A 157 55.15 -41.19 58.84
CA GLU A 157 56.16 -42.25 59.02
C GLU A 157 57.43 -41.74 59.73
N TRP A 158 57.49 -40.46 60.14
CA TRP A 158 58.66 -39.90 60.80
C TRP A 158 58.83 -40.38 62.25
N PRO A 159 60.06 -40.40 62.77
CA PRO A 159 60.33 -40.63 64.19
C PRO A 159 59.66 -39.57 65.08
N THR A 160 59.15 -39.97 66.25
CA THR A 160 58.38 -39.12 67.18
C THR A 160 59.07 -37.80 67.52
N GLN A 161 60.40 -37.80 67.65
CA GLN A 161 61.16 -36.60 67.99
C GLN A 161 61.15 -35.55 66.88
N GLU A 162 61.23 -35.98 65.61
CA GLU A 162 61.20 -35.08 64.45
C GLU A 162 59.79 -34.54 64.22
N LEU A 163 58.77 -35.37 64.44
CA LEU A 163 57.36 -34.95 64.37
C LEU A 163 57.03 -33.86 65.41
N LEU A 164 57.55 -33.99 66.63
CA LEU A 164 57.33 -33.01 67.71
C LEU A 164 58.11 -31.70 67.52
N GLN A 165 59.18 -31.72 66.72
CA GLN A 165 59.97 -30.52 66.40
C GLN A 165 59.55 -29.87 65.08
N ASP A 166 58.55 -30.40 64.38
CA ASP A 166 58.09 -29.87 63.09
C ASP A 166 57.44 -28.47 63.25
N THR A 167 58.10 -27.47 62.67
CA THR A 167 57.63 -26.09 62.63
C THR A 167 57.18 -25.63 61.24
N SER A 168 57.11 -26.52 60.24
CA SER A 168 56.85 -26.10 58.84
C SER A 168 55.43 -25.57 58.62
N GLY A 169 54.52 -25.77 59.57
CA GLY A 169 53.11 -25.38 59.49
C GLY A 169 52.26 -26.29 58.60
N THR A 170 52.82 -27.34 57.98
CA THR A 170 52.11 -28.26 57.07
C THR A 170 50.88 -28.89 57.73
N MET A 171 50.98 -29.31 59.00
CA MET A 171 49.83 -29.87 59.74
C MET A 171 48.67 -28.86 59.87
N LYS A 172 48.98 -27.59 60.18
CA LYS A 172 47.98 -26.51 60.26
C LYS A 172 47.38 -26.21 58.89
N TRP A 173 48.18 -26.26 57.83
CA TRP A 173 47.68 -26.11 56.47
C TRP A 173 46.72 -27.24 56.08
N GLY A 174 46.98 -28.47 56.48
CA GLY A 174 46.06 -29.61 56.30
C GLY A 174 44.71 -29.43 56.99
N GLU A 175 44.69 -28.86 58.20
CA GLU A 175 43.45 -28.58 58.95
C GLU A 175 42.62 -27.43 58.33
N ILE A 176 43.29 -26.44 57.72
CA ILE A 176 42.65 -25.23 57.18
C ILE A 176 42.26 -25.40 55.70
N TRP A 177 42.90 -26.30 54.97
CA TRP A 177 42.71 -26.40 53.52
C TRP A 177 41.26 -26.78 53.15
N THR A 178 40.64 -25.96 52.31
CA THR A 178 39.30 -26.22 51.77
C THR A 178 39.30 -26.03 50.26
N LEU A 179 38.74 -27.01 49.54
CA LEU A 179 38.57 -26.91 48.09
C LEU A 179 37.65 -25.73 47.75
N ARG A 180 38.14 -24.82 46.90
CA ARG A 180 37.37 -23.66 46.46
C ARG A 180 36.64 -24.00 45.16
N LYS A 181 35.32 -23.87 45.17
CA LYS A 181 34.50 -24.03 43.97
C LYS A 181 34.73 -22.85 43.02
N PRO A 182 35.17 -23.07 41.77
CA PRO A 182 35.31 -22.00 40.79
C PRO A 182 33.95 -21.36 40.49
N LYS A 183 33.97 -20.06 40.18
CA LYS A 183 32.77 -19.32 39.80
C LYS A 183 32.38 -19.67 38.36
N LEU A 184 31.43 -20.58 38.19
CA LEU A 184 30.82 -20.86 36.90
C LEU A 184 29.80 -19.78 36.52
N VAL A 185 29.92 -19.26 35.30
CA VAL A 185 28.87 -18.42 34.69
C VAL A 185 27.69 -19.32 34.30
N SER A 186 26.46 -18.79 34.38
CA SER A 186 25.22 -19.51 34.03
C SER A 186 25.32 -20.26 32.70
N LYS A 187 24.87 -21.52 32.67
CA LYS A 187 24.84 -22.41 31.49
C LYS A 187 23.71 -22.09 30.50
N LYS A 188 22.79 -21.18 30.83
CA LYS A 188 21.67 -20.84 29.94
C LYS A 188 22.12 -19.84 28.89
N LEU A 189 21.79 -20.15 27.64
CA LEU A 189 21.87 -19.21 26.52
C LEU A 189 21.15 -17.91 26.90
N ARG A 190 21.85 -16.78 26.88
CA ARG A 190 21.29 -15.49 27.31
C ARG A 190 20.33 -14.92 26.28
N ARG A 191 20.52 -15.24 25.00
CA ARG A 191 19.72 -14.71 23.88
C ARG A 191 19.24 -15.84 22.98
N VAL A 192 17.93 -15.99 22.88
CA VAL A 192 17.31 -16.88 21.88
C VAL A 192 16.91 -16.03 20.70
N PHE A 193 17.44 -16.35 19.52
CA PHE A 193 17.05 -15.67 18.28
C PHE A 193 15.57 -15.91 17.98
N ARG A 194 14.89 -14.85 17.52
CA ARG A 194 13.48 -14.89 17.09
C ARG A 194 13.43 -14.27 15.70
N ALA A 195 13.18 -15.10 14.69
CA ALA A 195 13.05 -14.62 13.32
C ALA A 195 11.83 -13.70 13.20
N PRO A 196 11.94 -12.56 12.49
CA PRO A 196 10.78 -11.78 12.08
C PRO A 196 9.87 -12.61 11.17
N ASP A 197 8.55 -12.42 11.30
CA ASP A 197 7.58 -13.04 10.39
C ASP A 197 7.51 -12.25 9.06
N LEU A 198 8.50 -12.49 8.21
CA LEU A 198 8.61 -11.88 6.88
C LEU A 198 7.39 -12.22 6.01
N GLY A 199 6.76 -13.38 6.20
CA GLY A 199 5.57 -13.77 5.45
C GLY A 199 4.39 -12.85 5.74
N ALA A 200 4.09 -12.65 7.03
CA ALA A 200 3.05 -11.73 7.47
C ALA A 200 3.34 -10.27 7.06
N MET A 201 4.60 -9.83 7.16
CA MET A 201 5.00 -8.47 6.75
C MET A 201 4.79 -8.24 5.24
N LEU A 202 5.21 -9.20 4.40
CA LEU A 202 5.01 -9.11 2.95
C LEU A 202 3.54 -9.18 2.57
N GLN A 203 2.73 -9.96 3.30
CA GLN A 203 1.28 -9.99 3.08
C GLN A 203 0.65 -8.64 3.41
N ALA A 204 0.95 -8.06 4.58
CA ALA A 204 0.45 -6.74 4.97
C ALA A 204 0.82 -5.66 3.96
N GLN A 205 2.06 -5.68 3.45
CA GLN A 205 2.50 -4.73 2.43
C GLN A 205 1.74 -4.90 1.12
N ARG A 206 1.49 -6.15 0.66
CA ARG A 206 0.70 -6.41 -0.56
C ARG A 206 -0.73 -5.92 -0.41
N GLU A 207 -1.35 -6.16 0.74
CA GLU A 207 -2.70 -5.68 1.04
C GLU A 207 -2.75 -4.14 1.00
N LEU A 208 -1.76 -3.47 1.60
CA LEU A 208 -1.64 -2.01 1.54
C LEU A 208 -1.46 -1.50 0.10
N THR A 209 -0.53 -2.08 -0.66
CA THR A 209 -0.30 -1.66 -2.06
C THR A 209 -1.55 -1.86 -2.91
N HIS A 210 -2.32 -2.92 -2.68
CA HIS A 210 -3.57 -3.15 -3.38
C HIS A 210 -4.63 -2.08 -3.05
N VAL A 211 -4.79 -1.69 -1.77
CA VAL A 211 -5.77 -0.65 -1.42
C VAL A 211 -5.33 0.75 -1.86
N GLN A 212 -4.02 1.01 -1.93
CA GLN A 212 -3.46 2.26 -2.45
C GLN A 212 -3.77 2.51 -3.95
N CYS A 213 -4.16 1.48 -4.72
CA CYS A 213 -4.66 1.67 -6.08
C CYS A 213 -5.96 2.49 -6.15
N TYR A 214 -6.67 2.63 -5.02
CA TYR A 214 -7.92 3.38 -4.90
C TYR A 214 -7.72 4.73 -4.19
N TRP A 215 -6.51 5.29 -4.24
CA TRP A 215 -6.18 6.52 -3.53
C TRP A 215 -6.96 7.71 -4.09
N GLU A 216 -7.77 8.32 -3.24
CA GLU A 216 -8.55 9.52 -3.53
C GLU A 216 -7.92 10.77 -2.91
N ASP A 217 -8.02 11.89 -3.63
CA ASP A 217 -7.48 13.16 -3.15
C ASP A 217 -8.46 13.90 -2.23
N ILE A 218 -8.41 13.59 -0.93
CA ILE A 218 -9.34 14.13 0.07
C ILE A 218 -8.93 15.52 0.56
N THR A 219 -9.93 16.39 0.71
CA THR A 219 -9.82 17.71 1.35
C THR A 219 -10.85 17.85 2.47
N LEU A 220 -10.63 18.79 3.39
CA LEU A 220 -11.50 19.05 4.54
C LEU A 220 -12.57 20.08 4.20
N ASP A 221 -13.82 19.79 4.53
CA ASP A 221 -14.96 20.67 4.24
C ASP A 221 -15.01 21.86 5.22
N PRO A 222 -14.85 23.11 4.75
CA PRO A 222 -14.94 24.29 5.61
C PRO A 222 -16.38 24.61 6.04
N PHE A 223 -17.42 24.09 5.35
CA PHE A 223 -18.81 24.46 5.61
C PHE A 223 -19.30 24.00 7.00
N ASN A 224 -18.75 22.90 7.51
CA ASN A 224 -19.10 22.31 8.80
C ASN A 224 -18.05 22.59 9.90
N LEU A 225 -17.21 23.60 9.72
CA LEU A 225 -16.09 23.88 10.63
C LEU A 225 -16.59 24.46 11.97
N ASN A 226 -16.22 23.79 13.06
CA ASN A 226 -16.49 24.30 14.40
C ASN A 226 -15.52 25.47 14.74
N LEU A 227 -15.96 26.42 15.56
CA LEU A 227 -15.19 27.63 15.91
C LEU A 227 -13.79 27.33 16.47
N ASN A 228 -13.61 26.20 17.15
CA ASN A 228 -12.37 25.73 17.76
C ASN A 228 -11.43 24.96 16.79
N LEU A 229 -11.73 24.97 15.49
CA LEU A 229 -10.91 24.32 14.47
C LEU A 229 -10.43 25.34 13.45
N VAL A 230 -9.19 25.19 13.02
CA VAL A 230 -8.60 25.99 11.93
C VAL A 230 -8.11 25.05 10.85
N LEU A 231 -8.45 25.36 9.61
CA LEU A 231 -7.97 24.65 8.42
C LEU A 231 -6.78 25.39 7.81
N SER A 232 -5.85 24.66 7.21
CA SER A 232 -4.83 25.22 6.32
C SER A 232 -5.45 25.73 5.01
N GLU A 233 -4.72 26.59 4.29
CA GLU A 233 -5.14 27.17 3.01
C GLU A 233 -5.45 26.10 1.95
N ASP A 234 -4.66 25.01 1.93
CA ASP A 234 -4.86 23.86 1.04
C ASP A 234 -5.97 22.91 1.51
N GLN A 235 -6.64 23.22 2.64
CA GLN A 235 -7.70 22.41 3.25
C GLN A 235 -7.29 20.97 3.57
N ARG A 236 -5.99 20.70 3.78
CA ARG A 236 -5.48 19.36 4.13
C ARG A 236 -5.13 19.19 5.59
N GLN A 237 -4.96 20.28 6.34
CA GLN A 237 -4.59 20.24 7.74
C GLN A 237 -5.72 20.79 8.59
N VAL A 238 -6.02 20.09 9.70
CA VAL A 238 -6.89 20.61 10.76
C VAL A 238 -6.14 20.71 12.08
N ILE A 239 -6.27 21.87 12.71
CA ILE A 239 -5.66 22.19 14.00
C ILE A 239 -6.77 22.54 14.99
N SER A 240 -6.64 22.03 16.22
CA SER A 240 -7.52 22.37 17.33
C SER A 240 -6.98 23.62 18.05
N VAL A 241 -7.79 24.67 18.10
CA VAL A 241 -7.44 25.94 18.76
C VAL A 241 -8.33 26.12 19.99
N PRO A 242 -7.74 26.26 21.20
CA PRO A 242 -8.52 26.53 22.40
C PRO A 242 -9.07 27.97 22.35
N ILE A 243 -10.39 28.12 22.42
CA ILE A 243 -11.05 29.42 22.56
C ILE A 243 -11.38 29.64 24.04
N TRP A 244 -10.72 30.60 24.67
CA TRP A 244 -11.07 31.01 26.03
C TRP A 244 -12.17 32.09 25.98
N PRO A 245 -13.24 32.05 26.79
CA PRO A 245 -13.59 31.07 27.84
C PRO A 245 -14.52 29.93 27.35
N VAL A 246 -14.77 29.81 26.04
CA VAL A 246 -15.78 28.91 25.46
C VAL A 246 -15.27 27.47 25.36
N LYS A 247 -15.77 26.58 26.21
CA LYS A 247 -15.50 25.13 26.09
C LYS A 247 -16.31 24.55 24.93
N CYS A 248 -15.65 24.29 23.80
CA CYS A 248 -16.23 23.53 22.70
C CYS A 248 -15.93 22.03 22.87
N TYR A 249 -16.93 21.18 22.69
CA TYR A 249 -16.80 19.72 22.81
C TYR A 249 -16.92 19.00 21.46
N ASN A 250 -17.27 19.72 20.40
CA ASN A 250 -17.29 19.19 19.04
C ASN A 250 -15.98 19.58 18.34
N TYR A 251 -15.20 18.57 17.97
CA TYR A 251 -13.95 18.74 17.23
C TYR A 251 -14.02 18.01 15.88
N GLY A 252 -15.22 17.61 15.43
CA GLY A 252 -15.39 16.90 14.17
C GLY A 252 -15.34 17.84 12.96
N VAL A 253 -14.73 17.37 11.88
CA VAL A 253 -14.81 17.94 10.53
C VAL A 253 -14.97 16.80 9.53
N LEU A 254 -15.73 17.03 8.47
CA LEU A 254 -15.96 16.07 7.39
C LEU A 254 -15.01 16.34 6.23
N GLY A 255 -14.76 15.32 5.42
CA GLY A 255 -14.18 15.51 4.10
C GLY A 255 -15.17 16.18 3.15
N SER A 256 -14.66 16.96 2.21
CA SER A 256 -15.43 17.58 1.12
C SER A 256 -15.99 16.54 0.15
N GLN A 257 -15.25 15.46 -0.06
CA GLN A 257 -15.68 14.34 -0.88
C GLN A 257 -16.66 13.42 -0.14
N CYS A 258 -17.60 12.85 -0.89
CA CYS A 258 -18.55 11.88 -0.38
C CYS A 258 -18.75 10.73 -1.36
N PHE A 259 -19.00 9.55 -0.84
CA PHE A 259 -19.01 8.31 -1.61
C PHE A 259 -20.32 7.56 -1.44
N SER A 260 -20.95 7.18 -2.54
CA SER A 260 -22.16 6.35 -2.55
C SER A 260 -21.91 4.92 -3.03
N SER A 261 -20.76 4.68 -3.67
CA SER A 261 -20.35 3.41 -4.27
C SER A 261 -18.84 3.41 -4.52
N GLY A 262 -18.27 2.25 -4.80
CA GLY A 262 -16.86 2.07 -5.13
C GLY A 262 -15.97 1.83 -3.92
N LYS A 263 -14.67 1.77 -4.23
CA LYS A 263 -13.58 1.57 -3.28
C LYS A 263 -12.74 2.83 -3.22
N HIS A 264 -12.45 3.29 -2.01
CA HIS A 264 -11.80 4.58 -1.77
C HIS A 264 -10.75 4.44 -0.68
N TYR A 265 -9.60 5.08 -0.87
CA TYR A 265 -8.49 5.04 0.07
C TYR A 265 -7.91 6.44 0.31
N TRP A 266 -7.54 6.75 1.55
CA TRP A 266 -6.78 7.95 1.88
C TRP A 266 -5.90 7.75 3.11
N GLU A 267 -4.87 8.58 3.26
CA GLU A 267 -3.93 8.52 4.37
C GLU A 267 -3.95 9.81 5.21
N VAL A 268 -3.85 9.64 6.52
CA VAL A 268 -3.81 10.74 7.49
C VAL A 268 -2.53 10.64 8.32
N ASP A 269 -1.74 11.70 8.31
CA ASP A 269 -0.62 11.90 9.23
C ASP A 269 -1.13 12.34 10.60
N VAL A 270 -0.78 11.53 11.61
CA VAL A 270 -1.12 11.73 13.02
C VAL A 270 0.13 11.72 13.91
N SER A 271 1.32 11.82 13.31
CA SER A 271 2.64 11.64 13.96
C SER A 271 2.86 12.55 15.18
N LYS A 272 2.33 13.77 15.14
CA LYS A 272 2.48 14.77 16.20
C LYS A 272 1.32 14.77 17.20
N LYS A 273 0.33 13.87 17.04
CA LYS A 273 -0.91 13.90 17.82
C LYS A 273 -0.91 12.89 18.95
N THR A 274 -1.43 13.32 20.11
CA THR A 274 -1.60 12.48 21.30
C THR A 274 -3.06 12.05 21.52
N ALA A 275 -4.00 12.66 20.80
CA ALA A 275 -5.39 12.27 20.75
C ALA A 275 -6.01 12.61 19.40
N TRP A 276 -6.84 11.71 18.88
CA TRP A 276 -7.55 11.89 17.62
C TRP A 276 -8.63 10.82 17.44
N VAL A 277 -9.61 11.09 16.58
CA VAL A 277 -10.57 10.11 16.04
C VAL A 277 -10.63 10.32 14.53
N LEU A 278 -10.62 9.24 13.76
CA LEU A 278 -10.74 9.29 12.30
C LEU A 278 -11.46 8.06 11.75
N GLY A 279 -12.01 8.18 10.56
CA GLY A 279 -12.69 7.09 9.86
C GLY A 279 -13.73 7.63 8.91
N VAL A 280 -14.93 7.06 8.95
CA VAL A 280 -16.03 7.49 8.09
C VAL A 280 -17.32 7.76 8.87
N TYR A 281 -18.12 8.64 8.30
CA TYR A 281 -19.45 8.99 8.76
C TYR A 281 -20.48 8.80 7.64
N CYS A 282 -21.52 8.00 7.89
CA CYS A 282 -22.71 7.95 7.05
C CYS A 282 -23.89 8.43 7.88
N ARG A 283 -24.67 9.38 7.37
CA ARG A 283 -25.86 9.83 8.07
C ARG A 283 -26.87 8.69 8.19
N THR A 284 -27.25 8.34 9.42
CA THR A 284 -28.29 7.34 9.71
C THR A 284 -29.56 8.01 10.26
N ARG A 285 -30.72 7.41 10.00
CA ARG A 285 -32.01 7.88 10.53
C ARG A 285 -32.23 7.53 12.00
N SER A 286 -31.41 6.64 12.57
CA SER A 286 -31.63 6.01 13.89
C SER A 286 -30.95 6.72 15.06
N CYS A 287 -30.19 7.80 14.85
CA CYS A 287 -29.75 8.68 15.93
C CYS A 287 -30.96 9.44 16.48
N THR A 288 -31.72 8.85 17.39
CA THR A 288 -32.63 9.62 18.21
C THR A 288 -31.80 10.59 19.06
N ALA A 289 -32.15 11.88 18.99
CA ALA A 289 -31.55 12.95 19.79
C ALA A 289 -31.57 12.66 21.32
N GLU A 290 -32.33 11.65 21.74
CA GLU A 290 -32.41 11.14 23.12
C GLU A 290 -31.12 10.48 23.62
N LEU A 291 -30.31 9.84 22.76
CA LEU A 291 -29.01 9.27 23.17
C LEU A 291 -27.92 10.33 23.38
N ALA A 292 -28.04 11.49 22.73
CA ALA A 292 -27.12 12.61 22.89
C ALA A 292 -27.54 13.58 24.02
N LEU A 293 -28.83 13.60 24.38
CA LEU A 293 -29.43 14.49 25.38
C LEU A 293 -30.06 13.73 26.55
N GLY A 294 -29.40 12.67 27.03
CA GLY A 294 -29.73 12.07 28.32
C GLY A 294 -29.67 13.14 29.40
N ARG A 295 -30.84 13.54 29.90
CA ARG A 295 -31.02 14.57 30.93
C ARG A 295 -30.08 14.33 32.11
N GLY A 296 -29.27 15.34 32.46
CA GLY A 296 -28.74 15.51 33.81
C GLY A 296 -27.41 14.85 34.16
N ALA A 297 -26.53 14.54 33.20
CA ALA A 297 -25.15 14.16 33.52
C ALA A 297 -24.15 15.12 32.86
N GLU A 298 -23.73 16.14 33.63
CA GLU A 298 -22.51 16.86 33.34
C GLU A 298 -21.34 15.85 33.19
N HIS A 299 -20.61 15.95 32.07
CA HIS A 299 -19.18 15.61 31.94
C HIS A 299 -18.66 14.23 31.48
N GLN A 300 -19.42 13.27 30.92
CA GLN A 300 -18.77 11.98 30.54
C GLN A 300 -19.01 11.35 29.15
N ASN A 301 -20.00 11.74 28.34
CA ASN A 301 -20.39 10.93 27.18
C ASN A 301 -20.23 11.58 25.78
N ALA A 302 -19.27 12.49 25.58
CA ALA A 302 -18.91 12.95 24.22
C ALA A 302 -18.42 11.81 23.29
N HIS A 303 -18.05 10.67 23.85
CA HIS A 303 -17.67 9.46 23.10
C HIS A 303 -18.87 8.61 22.68
N ALA A 304 -20.07 8.84 23.21
CA ALA A 304 -21.22 7.98 22.97
C ALA A 304 -21.74 8.07 21.52
N ILE A 305 -21.42 9.16 20.82
CA ILE A 305 -21.79 9.41 19.42
C ILE A 305 -20.97 8.58 18.43
N TYR A 306 -19.74 8.17 18.79
CA TYR A 306 -18.90 7.37 17.92
C TYR A 306 -19.36 5.92 18.02
N ARG A 307 -20.38 5.58 17.24
CA ARG A 307 -20.92 4.22 17.13
C ARG A 307 -21.48 3.99 15.71
N PRO A 308 -21.39 2.78 15.16
CA PRO A 308 -22.01 2.43 13.88
C PRO A 308 -23.52 2.69 13.84
N GLN A 309 -24.26 2.44 14.94
CA GLN A 309 -25.67 2.86 15.10
C GLN A 309 -25.88 4.35 14.82
N CYS A 310 -24.91 5.16 15.25
CA CYS A 310 -24.92 6.60 15.05
C CYS A 310 -24.32 7.05 13.71
N GLY A 311 -23.97 6.10 12.84
CA GLY A 311 -23.39 6.37 11.54
C GLY A 311 -21.88 6.58 11.55
N TYR A 312 -21.17 6.26 12.63
CA TYR A 312 -19.72 6.44 12.73
C TYR A 312 -19.01 5.09 12.74
N TRP A 313 -18.10 4.89 11.79
CA TRP A 313 -17.14 3.78 11.77
C TRP A 313 -15.75 4.38 11.88
N VAL A 314 -15.29 4.53 13.13
CA VAL A 314 -14.09 5.30 13.44
C VAL A 314 -13.21 4.55 14.42
N ILE A 315 -11.91 4.85 14.36
CA ILE A 315 -10.93 4.48 15.37
C ILE A 315 -10.34 5.75 15.97
N GLY A 316 -9.74 5.64 17.15
CA GLY A 316 -9.12 6.80 17.78
C GLY A 316 -8.01 6.47 18.76
N LEU A 317 -7.19 7.49 19.02
CA LEU A 317 -6.15 7.51 20.02
C LEU A 317 -6.56 8.43 21.18
N LYS A 318 -6.32 7.99 22.40
CA LYS A 318 -6.50 8.80 23.62
C LYS A 318 -5.27 8.66 24.52
N ASN A 319 -4.88 9.76 25.16
CA ASN A 319 -3.76 9.82 26.10
C ASN A 319 -2.44 9.26 25.52
N ALA A 320 -2.16 9.49 24.24
CA ALA A 320 -0.96 9.08 23.49
C ALA A 320 -0.73 7.58 23.27
N PHE A 321 -1.37 6.67 24.02
CA PHE A 321 -1.12 5.22 23.89
C PHE A 321 -2.36 4.33 23.88
N LYS A 322 -3.56 4.87 24.13
CA LYS A 322 -4.80 4.07 24.16
C LYS A 322 -5.53 4.16 22.82
N TYR A 323 -5.40 3.13 22.00
CA TYR A 323 -6.14 2.99 20.75
C TYR A 323 -7.49 2.33 20.98
N LYS A 324 -8.52 2.77 20.27
CA LYS A 324 -9.89 2.26 20.41
C LYS A 324 -10.56 2.13 19.05
N ALA A 325 -11.30 1.05 18.86
CA ALA A 325 -12.32 0.93 17.83
C ALA A 325 -13.69 1.16 18.47
N PHE A 326 -14.49 1.99 17.83
CA PHE A 326 -15.79 2.39 18.35
C PHE A 326 -16.88 1.49 17.76
N GLU A 327 -17.24 0.40 18.46
CA GLU A 327 -18.25 -0.57 18.03
C GLU A 327 -19.60 -0.45 18.76
N ASP A 328 -20.62 -1.08 18.17
CA ASP A 328 -21.96 -1.24 18.72
C ASP A 328 -21.98 -2.31 19.83
N ALA A 329 -21.49 -2.00 21.02
CA ALA A 329 -21.68 -2.85 22.20
C ALA A 329 -22.87 -2.37 23.04
N SER A 330 -23.75 -3.31 23.39
CA SER A 330 -24.87 -3.13 24.34
C SER A 330 -24.39 -3.00 25.81
N THR A 331 -23.16 -3.40 26.08
CA THR A 331 -22.43 -3.12 27.32
C THR A 331 -21.36 -2.07 27.05
N CYS A 332 -21.07 -1.21 28.03
CA CYS A 332 -20.16 -0.07 27.90
C CYS A 332 -18.67 -0.43 27.71
N ASP A 333 -18.36 -1.61 27.19
CA ASP A 333 -17.00 -2.10 26.95
C ASP A 333 -16.60 -1.79 25.50
N LEU A 334 -16.24 -0.53 25.27
CA LEU A 334 -15.54 -0.11 24.06
C LEU A 334 -14.25 -0.93 23.90
N ASN A 335 -14.14 -1.70 22.82
CA ASN A 335 -12.95 -2.51 22.52
C ASN A 335 -11.70 -1.62 22.46
N VAL A 336 -10.84 -1.74 23.48
CA VAL A 336 -9.52 -1.14 23.49
C VAL A 336 -8.63 -1.98 22.57
N LEU A 337 -8.22 -1.40 21.46
CA LEU A 337 -7.25 -2.01 20.57
C LEU A 337 -5.91 -2.01 21.30
N THR A 338 -5.52 -3.18 21.79
CA THR A 338 -4.23 -3.35 22.44
C THR A 338 -3.20 -3.57 21.34
N LEU A 339 -2.56 -2.49 20.88
CA LEU A 339 -1.39 -2.54 19.99
C LEU A 339 -0.13 -3.03 20.74
N SER A 340 -0.24 -4.10 21.53
CA SER A 340 0.87 -4.63 22.33
C SER A 340 1.98 -5.15 21.41
N GLY A 341 3.10 -4.43 21.36
CA GLY A 341 4.28 -4.78 20.55
C GLY A 341 4.30 -4.21 19.14
N ALA A 342 3.29 -3.43 18.73
CA ALA A 342 3.24 -2.81 17.40
C ALA A 342 3.79 -1.37 17.41
N VAL A 343 4.52 -0.99 16.37
CA VAL A 343 4.97 0.38 16.14
C VAL A 343 3.75 1.31 16.11
N PRO A 344 3.69 2.37 16.95
CA PRO A 344 2.56 3.30 16.95
C PRO A 344 2.35 3.90 15.55
N PRO A 345 1.11 3.93 15.02
CA PRO A 345 0.85 4.53 13.73
C PRO A 345 1.14 6.03 13.76
N LEU A 346 2.14 6.45 12.99
CA LEU A 346 2.39 7.86 12.66
C LEU A 346 1.54 8.29 11.47
N ARG A 347 1.16 7.31 10.64
CA ARG A 347 0.27 7.48 9.49
C ARG A 347 -0.76 6.36 9.44
N VAL A 348 -2.01 6.74 9.26
CA VAL A 348 -3.15 5.81 9.22
C VAL A 348 -3.78 5.85 7.84
N GLY A 349 -3.86 4.70 7.18
CA GLY A 349 -4.60 4.51 5.95
C GLY A 349 -6.03 4.12 6.26
N VAL A 350 -7.00 4.72 5.59
CA VAL A 350 -8.42 4.39 5.70
C VAL A 350 -8.88 3.88 4.35
N PHE A 351 -9.44 2.67 4.33
CA PHE A 351 -9.99 2.04 3.14
C PHE A 351 -11.48 1.79 3.32
N LEU A 352 -12.28 2.36 2.42
CA LEU A 352 -13.72 2.19 2.36
C LEU A 352 -14.06 1.31 1.15
N ASP A 353 -14.75 0.20 1.38
CA ASP A 353 -15.34 -0.64 0.33
C ASP A 353 -16.86 -0.56 0.49
N CYS A 354 -17.52 0.22 -0.38
CA CYS A 354 -18.95 0.49 -0.29
C CYS A 354 -19.76 -0.77 -0.65
N GLU A 355 -19.33 -1.50 -1.67
CA GLU A 355 -19.99 -2.73 -2.13
C GLU A 355 -19.89 -3.86 -1.10
N ALA A 356 -18.73 -4.04 -0.48
CA ALA A 356 -18.54 -5.05 0.56
C ALA A 356 -19.07 -4.61 1.94
N GLY A 357 -19.41 -3.33 2.10
CA GLY A 357 -19.84 -2.77 3.38
C GLY A 357 -18.73 -2.88 4.44
N THR A 358 -17.50 -2.48 4.09
CA THR A 358 -16.36 -2.57 5.02
C THR A 358 -15.58 -1.27 5.13
N VAL A 359 -15.01 -1.04 6.32
CA VAL A 359 -14.08 0.06 6.58
C VAL A 359 -12.85 -0.54 7.26
N SER A 360 -11.71 -0.47 6.59
CA SER A 360 -10.44 -1.02 7.08
C SER A 360 -9.45 0.11 7.41
N PHE A 361 -8.69 -0.07 8.47
CA PHE A 361 -7.69 0.87 8.95
C PHE A 361 -6.33 0.21 8.94
N PHE A 362 -5.34 0.85 8.33
CA PHE A 362 -3.99 0.32 8.15
C PHE A 362 -2.96 1.19 8.85
N ASN A 363 -1.97 0.55 9.48
CA ASN A 363 -0.80 1.22 10.03
C ASN A 363 0.25 1.34 8.93
N VAL A 364 0.21 2.45 8.20
CA VAL A 364 1.13 2.70 7.07
C VAL A 364 2.58 2.77 7.56
N THR A 365 2.80 3.20 8.80
CA THR A 365 4.13 3.23 9.43
C THR A 365 4.72 1.84 9.65
N ASN A 366 3.90 0.80 9.80
CA ASN A 366 4.33 -0.57 10.10
C ASN A 366 3.98 -1.53 8.96
N TYR A 367 4.60 -1.34 7.80
CA TYR A 367 4.44 -2.20 6.61
C TYR A 367 2.98 -2.37 6.14
N GLY A 368 2.07 -1.46 6.53
CA GLY A 368 0.66 -1.57 6.20
C GLY A 368 -0.11 -2.59 7.02
N SER A 369 0.34 -2.96 8.22
CA SER A 369 -0.39 -3.91 9.07
C SER A 369 -1.81 -3.42 9.36
N LEU A 370 -2.81 -4.30 9.23
CA LEU A 370 -4.20 -3.99 9.56
C LEU A 370 -4.34 -3.64 11.06
N ILE A 371 -4.85 -2.44 11.34
CA ILE A 371 -5.20 -1.98 12.69
C ILE A 371 -6.56 -2.53 13.08
N TYR A 372 -7.56 -2.31 12.22
CA TYR A 372 -8.94 -2.70 12.49
C TYR A 372 -9.76 -2.80 11.22
N ARG A 373 -10.81 -3.62 11.23
CA ARG A 373 -11.77 -3.71 10.13
C ARG A 373 -13.20 -3.82 10.64
N PHE A 374 -14.00 -2.82 10.34
CA PHE A 374 -15.45 -2.93 10.47
C PHE A 374 -16.00 -3.75 9.29
N SER A 375 -16.87 -4.70 9.61
CA SER A 375 -17.53 -5.58 8.64
C SER A 375 -19.03 -5.41 8.72
N LYS A 376 -19.75 -5.67 7.62
CA LYS A 376 -21.22 -5.58 7.55
C LYS A 376 -21.74 -4.17 7.87
N CYS A 377 -20.99 -3.15 7.47
CA CYS A 377 -21.38 -1.76 7.60
C CYS A 377 -22.58 -1.48 6.71
N SER A 378 -23.63 -0.89 7.28
CA SER A 378 -24.85 -0.54 6.54
C SER A 378 -24.83 0.95 6.21
N PHE A 379 -24.39 1.28 5.00
CA PHE A 379 -24.37 2.66 4.50
C PHE A 379 -25.73 3.00 3.88
N SER A 380 -26.54 3.81 4.56
CA SER A 380 -27.87 4.21 4.10
C SER A 380 -27.89 5.41 3.14
N GLN A 381 -26.79 6.16 3.10
CA GLN A 381 -26.62 7.40 2.34
C GLN A 381 -25.14 7.55 1.93
N ASN A 382 -24.78 8.72 1.41
CA ASN A 382 -23.39 9.07 1.12
C ASN A 382 -22.53 8.97 2.39
N VAL A 383 -21.38 8.34 2.22
CA VAL A 383 -20.34 8.17 3.24
C VAL A 383 -19.31 9.28 3.10
N TYR A 384 -18.98 9.92 4.19
CA TYR A 384 -18.04 11.04 4.27
C TYR A 384 -16.81 10.61 5.07
N PRO A 385 -15.59 10.95 4.66
CA PRO A 385 -14.43 10.91 5.54
C PRO A 385 -14.68 11.75 6.79
N TYR A 386 -14.29 11.25 7.95
CA TYR A 386 -14.48 11.92 9.24
C TYR A 386 -13.15 12.09 9.96
N PHE A 387 -12.92 13.29 10.47
CA PHE A 387 -11.69 13.67 11.17
C PHE A 387 -12.01 14.44 12.44
N ASN A 388 -11.28 14.15 13.51
CA ASN A 388 -11.42 14.85 14.76
C ASN A 388 -10.05 14.92 15.47
N PRO A 389 -9.39 16.09 15.51
CA PRO A 389 -8.10 16.26 16.16
C PRO A 389 -8.16 16.32 17.69
N TRP A 390 -9.35 16.20 18.27
CA TRP A 390 -9.62 16.37 19.70
C TRP A 390 -9.08 17.71 20.22
N ASN A 391 -8.72 17.80 21.50
CA ASN A 391 -8.07 18.98 22.09
C ASN A 391 -6.54 19.03 21.86
N CYS A 392 -6.00 18.22 20.95
CA CYS A 392 -4.56 18.19 20.68
C CYS A 392 -4.22 19.26 19.64
N PRO A 393 -3.40 20.29 19.99
CA PRO A 393 -3.09 21.41 19.10
C PRO A 393 -2.16 21.06 17.94
N ALA A 394 -1.56 19.86 17.95
CA ALA A 394 -0.80 19.39 16.80
C ALA A 394 -1.71 19.13 15.58
N PRO A 395 -1.24 19.43 14.36
CA PRO A 395 -2.04 19.25 13.16
C PRO A 395 -2.36 17.77 12.91
N MET A 396 -3.54 17.52 12.36
CA MET A 396 -3.87 16.29 11.64
C MET A 396 -3.84 16.62 10.15
N THR A 397 -3.07 15.88 9.36
CA THR A 397 -2.80 16.25 7.96
C THR A 397 -3.21 15.13 7.00
N LEU A 398 -3.99 15.44 5.98
CA LEU A 398 -4.28 14.56 4.86
C LEU A 398 -3.09 14.49 3.91
N CYS A 399 -2.63 13.28 3.63
CA CYS A 399 -1.53 13.05 2.70
C CYS A 399 -2.06 13.08 1.26
N PRO A 400 -1.42 13.84 0.35
CA PRO A 400 -1.76 13.77 -1.06
C PRO A 400 -1.39 12.39 -1.64
N PRO A 401 -2.04 11.95 -2.72
CA PRO A 401 -1.62 10.76 -3.46
C PRO A 401 -0.15 10.88 -3.87
N SER A 402 0.66 9.86 -3.54
CA SER A 402 2.03 9.79 -4.04
C SER A 402 2.01 9.66 -5.56
N SER A 403 2.59 10.65 -6.25
CA SER A 403 2.69 10.72 -7.72
C SER A 403 3.50 9.58 -8.32
#